data_AF-A0A432F177-F1
#
_entry.id   AF-A0A432F177-F1
#
_cell.length_a   1.000
_cell.length_b   1.000
_cell.length_c   1.000
_cell.angle_alpha   90.00
_cell.angle_beta   90.00
_cell.angle_gamma   90.00
#
_symmetry.space_group_name_H-M   'P 1'
#
loop_
_entity.id
_entity.type
_entity.pdbx_description
1 polymer ?
#
loop_
_entity_poly.entity_id
_entity_poly.type
_entity_poly.pdbx_seq_one_letter_code
_entity_poly.pdbx_strand_id
1 'polypeptide(L)'
;MFTMKHLLLTTIAAVLLVGCGTTQSHKSAILKPAEPVSEVAPPANPTADRALFDAAKAGNIEAVKQHLDAGADVNAKDGGGWTPLHYAAGNSHKELAELLIDKGADVNAKNDKGRTPLHRAAIFGHK
;
A
#
# COMPACT_ATOMS: atom_id res chain seq x y z
N MET A 1 12.91 47.02 20.19
CA MET A 1 13.38 45.89 19.36
C MET A 1 13.67 44.69 20.28
N PHE A 2 12.60 44.04 20.75
CA PHE A 2 12.69 42.86 21.62
C PHE A 2 12.68 41.60 20.75
N THR A 3 13.89 41.24 20.34
CA THR A 3 14.42 39.89 20.06
C THR A 3 13.42 38.74 19.90
N MET A 4 13.30 38.25 18.65
CA MET A 4 12.72 36.95 18.24
C MET A 4 13.32 35.70 18.93
N LYS A 5 14.26 35.86 19.87
CA LYS A 5 14.83 34.76 20.67
C LYS A 5 13.90 34.25 21.77
N HIS A 6 12.82 34.97 22.10
CA HIS A 6 11.93 34.55 23.18
C HIS A 6 10.88 33.49 22.78
N LEU A 7 10.66 33.27 21.49
CA LEU A 7 9.62 32.34 21.00
C LEU A 7 10.12 30.89 20.79
N LEU A 8 11.44 30.67 20.74
CA LEU A 8 12.03 29.34 20.55
C LEU A 8 12.26 28.57 21.86
N LEU A 9 12.20 29.23 23.02
CA LEU A 9 12.47 28.59 24.32
C LEU A 9 11.24 27.90 24.92
N THR A 10 10.02 28.22 24.47
CA THR A 10 8.78 27.61 25.00
C THR A 10 8.39 26.30 24.33
N THR A 11 8.91 25.98 23.14
CA THR A 11 8.56 24.74 22.41
C THR A 11 9.46 23.55 22.73
N ILE A 12 10.65 23.76 23.30
CA ILE A 12 11.62 22.67 23.54
C ILE A 12 11.41 21.98 24.90
N ALA A 13 10.69 22.59 25.84
CA ALA A 13 10.54 22.09 27.20
C ALA A 13 9.46 21.00 27.40
N ALA A 14 8.73 20.57 26.36
CA ALA A 14 7.65 19.57 26.49
C ALA A 14 8.02 18.13 26.08
N VAL A 15 9.27 17.88 25.65
CA VAL A 15 9.64 16.59 25.03
C VAL A 15 10.42 15.64 25.95
N LEU A 16 10.76 16.03 27.19
CA LEU A 16 11.55 15.16 28.06
C LEU A 16 10.98 15.06 29.48
N LEU A 17 10.87 13.79 29.93
CA LEU A 17 10.50 13.25 31.25
C LEU A 17 9.04 12.76 31.29
N VAL A 18 8.68 11.49 31.52
CA VAL A 18 9.26 10.26 32.09
C VAL A 18 8.21 9.16 31.76
N GLY A 19 8.51 7.88 31.52
CA GLY A 19 9.72 7.15 31.87
C GLY A 19 9.77 5.70 31.39
N CYS A 20 10.91 5.15 31.76
CA CYS A 20 11.39 3.78 31.69
C CYS A 20 10.37 2.72 32.17
N GLY A 21 10.37 1.57 31.51
CA GLY A 21 9.60 0.39 31.92
C GLY A 21 9.91 -0.81 31.03
N THR A 22 11.01 -1.48 31.34
CA THR A 22 11.36 -2.82 30.85
C THR A 22 10.20 -3.80 31.02
N THR A 23 9.83 -4.54 29.97
CA THR A 23 9.58 -6.00 30.08
C THR A 23 9.59 -6.63 28.69
N GLN A 24 10.60 -7.46 28.48
CA GLN A 24 10.53 -8.61 27.59
C GLN A 24 9.44 -9.55 28.14
N SER A 25 8.41 -9.86 27.35
CA SER A 25 7.67 -11.10 27.56
C SER A 25 7.05 -11.62 26.27
N HIS A 26 7.54 -12.81 25.90
CA HIS A 26 6.91 -13.78 25.04
C HIS A 26 5.43 -14.02 25.39
N LYS A 27 4.69 -14.50 24.37
CA LYS A 27 3.41 -15.24 24.36
C LYS A 27 2.14 -14.49 23.95
N SER A 28 1.81 -14.73 22.68
CA SER A 28 0.60 -15.42 22.22
C SER A 28 -0.79 -14.83 22.51
N ALA A 29 -1.41 -14.51 21.36
CA ALA A 29 -2.81 -14.75 21.02
C ALA A 29 -3.88 -13.80 21.58
N ILE A 30 -4.88 -13.61 20.72
CA ILE A 30 -6.20 -13.00 20.91
C ILE A 30 -6.21 -11.46 20.80
N LEU A 31 -6.40 -10.95 19.58
CA LEU A 31 -7.22 -9.75 19.39
C LEU A 31 -8.21 -9.94 18.22
N LYS A 32 -9.43 -9.50 18.53
CA LYS A 32 -10.76 -9.74 17.95
C LYS A 32 -10.95 -9.38 16.46
N PRO A 33 -12.02 -9.90 15.83
CA PRO A 33 -12.35 -9.67 14.42
C PRO A 33 -12.65 -8.20 14.15
N ALA A 34 -12.12 -7.66 13.06
CA ALA A 34 -12.35 -6.30 12.62
C ALA A 34 -13.28 -6.26 11.40
N GLU A 35 -14.54 -5.87 11.62
CA GLU A 35 -15.37 -5.15 10.64
C GLU A 35 -15.66 -3.76 11.25
N PRO A 36 -15.71 -2.64 10.50
CA PRO A 36 -16.87 -2.32 9.65
C PRO A 36 -16.61 -1.45 8.38
N VAL A 37 -17.74 -1.12 7.74
CA VAL A 37 -18.15 -0.58 6.42
C VAL A 37 -17.88 0.91 6.06
N SER A 38 -18.05 1.24 4.75
CA SER A 38 -18.21 2.55 4.02
C SER A 38 -17.14 2.76 2.93
N GLU A 39 -17.37 3.15 1.67
CA GLU A 39 -18.52 3.68 0.94
C GLU A 39 -18.41 3.26 -0.54
N VAL A 40 -19.54 3.01 -1.18
CA VAL A 40 -19.66 2.42 -2.53
C VAL A 40 -19.29 3.46 -3.60
N ALA A 41 -18.33 3.16 -4.48
CA ALA A 41 -17.98 3.98 -5.64
C ALA A 41 -18.12 3.12 -6.93
N PRO A 42 -18.44 3.73 -8.08
CA PRO A 42 -19.28 3.18 -9.14
C PRO A 42 -18.66 1.98 -9.88
N PRO A 43 -19.46 1.15 -10.57
CA PRO A 43 -18.96 -0.05 -11.24
C PRO A 43 -17.93 0.32 -12.31
N ALA A 44 -16.65 0.07 -11.99
CA ALA A 44 -15.55 0.10 -12.94
C ALA A 44 -15.91 -0.76 -14.15
N ASN A 45 -15.57 -0.27 -15.34
CA ASN A 45 -15.77 -0.94 -16.61
C ASN A 45 -15.24 -2.40 -16.54
N PRO A 46 -16.10 -3.43 -16.48
CA PRO A 46 -15.77 -4.70 -15.81
C PRO A 46 -14.87 -5.66 -16.63
N THR A 47 -14.42 -5.29 -17.82
CA THR A 47 -13.82 -6.26 -18.76
C THR A 47 -12.33 -6.06 -19.00
N ALA A 48 -11.89 -4.84 -19.35
CA ALA A 48 -10.49 -4.59 -19.69
C ALA A 48 -9.58 -4.55 -18.45
N ASP A 49 -9.98 -3.79 -17.43
CA ASP A 49 -9.19 -3.63 -16.21
C ASP A 49 -9.17 -4.94 -15.38
N ARG A 50 -10.27 -5.70 -15.42
CA ARG A 50 -10.42 -6.98 -14.74
C ARG A 50 -9.39 -8.02 -15.19
N ALA A 51 -9.12 -8.08 -16.49
CA ALA A 51 -8.17 -9.03 -17.07
C ALA A 51 -6.72 -8.70 -16.67
N LEU A 52 -6.36 -7.41 -16.58
CA LEU A 52 -5.07 -6.96 -16.06
C LEU A 52 -4.88 -7.38 -14.59
N PHE A 53 -5.89 -7.22 -13.75
CA PHE A 53 -5.82 -7.63 -12.35
C PHE A 53 -5.67 -9.15 -12.19
N ASP A 54 -6.40 -9.95 -12.97
CA ASP A 54 -6.28 -11.42 -12.92
C ASP A 54 -4.90 -11.89 -13.42
N ALA A 55 -4.37 -11.27 -14.48
CA ALA A 55 -3.01 -11.52 -14.94
C ALA A 55 -1.96 -11.16 -13.87
N ALA A 56 -2.12 -10.00 -13.21
CA ALA A 56 -1.22 -9.56 -12.15
C ALA A 56 -1.28 -10.45 -10.90
N LYS A 57 -2.47 -10.93 -10.54
CA LYS A 57 -2.63 -11.93 -9.47
C LYS A 57 -1.94 -13.24 -9.80
N ALA A 58 -2.11 -13.72 -11.03
CA ALA A 58 -1.49 -14.95 -11.50
C ALA A 58 0.04 -14.85 -11.70
N GLY A 59 0.59 -13.63 -11.77
CA GLY A 59 2.01 -13.41 -12.08
C GLY A 59 2.32 -13.61 -13.56
N ASN A 60 1.32 -13.56 -14.44
CA ASN A 60 1.53 -13.75 -15.88
C ASN A 60 2.06 -12.46 -16.50
N ILE A 61 3.39 -12.35 -16.57
CA ILE A 61 4.12 -11.19 -17.07
C ILE A 61 3.73 -10.88 -18.52
N GLU A 62 3.65 -11.89 -19.38
CA GLU A 62 3.32 -11.70 -20.80
C GLU A 62 1.90 -11.19 -20.99
N ALA A 63 0.94 -11.72 -20.23
CA ALA A 63 -0.41 -11.19 -20.24
C ALA A 63 -0.44 -9.73 -19.77
N VAL A 64 0.23 -9.39 -18.67
CA VAL A 64 0.29 -7.99 -18.19
C VAL A 64 0.89 -7.06 -19.25
N LYS A 65 2.01 -7.44 -19.88
CA LYS A 65 2.61 -6.67 -20.99
C LYS A 65 1.62 -6.42 -22.12
N GLN A 66 0.94 -7.47 -22.60
CA GLN A 66 -0.03 -7.35 -23.68
C GLN A 66 -1.16 -6.37 -23.35
N HIS A 67 -1.63 -6.37 -22.09
CA HIS A 67 -2.69 -5.45 -21.67
C HIS A 67 -2.17 -4.01 -21.61
N LEU A 68 -0.97 -3.79 -21.08
CA LEU A 68 -0.34 -2.46 -21.04
C LEU A 68 -0.06 -1.92 -22.45
N ASP A 69 0.40 -2.78 -23.36
CA ASP A 69 0.66 -2.40 -24.75
C ASP A 69 -0.66 -2.17 -25.54
N ALA A 70 -1.77 -2.80 -25.11
CA ALA A 70 -3.12 -2.50 -25.59
C ALA A 70 -3.71 -1.20 -25.00
N GLY A 71 -2.97 -0.48 -24.15
CA GLY A 71 -3.38 0.79 -23.56
C GLY A 71 -4.09 0.66 -22.22
N ALA A 72 -3.99 -0.48 -21.53
CA ALA A 72 -4.49 -0.59 -20.16
C ALA A 72 -3.69 0.33 -19.23
N ASP A 73 -4.37 0.92 -18.25
CA ASP A 73 -3.73 1.78 -17.26
C ASP A 73 -2.94 0.93 -16.25
N VAL A 74 -1.63 1.16 -16.19
CA VAL A 74 -0.73 0.51 -15.22
C VAL A 74 -1.10 0.81 -13.77
N ASN A 75 -1.77 1.95 -13.54
CA ASN A 75 -2.26 2.42 -12.25
C ASN A 75 -3.77 2.22 -12.06
N ALA A 76 -4.41 1.41 -12.93
CA ALA A 76 -5.82 1.06 -12.80
C ALA A 76 -6.14 0.60 -11.38
N LYS A 77 -7.27 1.06 -10.84
CA LYS A 77 -7.76 0.69 -9.52
C LYS A 77 -8.99 -0.19 -9.64
N ASP A 78 -9.00 -1.31 -8.93
CA ASP A 78 -10.19 -2.14 -8.80
C ASP A 78 -11.21 -1.50 -7.83
N GLY A 79 -12.34 -2.19 -7.60
CA GLY A 79 -13.39 -1.72 -6.69
C GLY A 79 -13.00 -1.62 -5.21
N GLY A 80 -11.76 -1.96 -4.83
CA GLY A 80 -11.18 -1.71 -3.51
C GLY A 80 -9.96 -0.80 -3.52
N GLY A 81 -9.72 -0.08 -4.63
CA GLY A 81 -8.58 0.81 -4.81
C GLY A 81 -7.26 0.08 -5.07
N TRP A 82 -7.27 -1.23 -5.31
CA TRP A 82 -6.07 -2.03 -5.53
C TRP A 82 -5.55 -1.85 -6.94
N THR A 83 -4.23 -1.68 -7.06
CA THR A 83 -3.53 -1.59 -8.35
C THR A 83 -2.89 -2.93 -8.73
N PRO A 84 -2.51 -3.15 -10.00
CA PRO A 84 -1.75 -4.34 -10.41
C PRO A 84 -0.50 -4.56 -9.56
N LEU A 85 0.20 -3.47 -9.21
CA LEU A 85 1.41 -3.51 -8.38
C LEU A 85 1.12 -4.02 -6.96
N HIS A 86 -0.05 -3.71 -6.39
CA HIS A 86 -0.43 -4.33 -5.12
C HIS A 86 -0.51 -5.85 -5.24
N TYR A 87 -1.13 -6.38 -6.30
CA TYR A 87 -1.25 -7.84 -6.48
C TYR A 87 0.11 -8.50 -6.72
N ALA A 88 0.96 -7.90 -7.54
CA ALA A 88 2.32 -8.40 -7.77
C ALA A 88 3.12 -8.44 -6.46
N ALA A 89 3.08 -7.37 -5.65
CA ALA A 89 3.77 -7.28 -4.36
C ALA A 89 3.23 -8.28 -3.33
N GLY A 90 1.91 -8.49 -3.28
CA GLY A 90 1.28 -9.42 -2.34
C GLY A 90 1.50 -10.90 -2.66
N ASN A 91 1.85 -11.24 -3.90
CA ASN A 91 2.02 -12.62 -4.36
C ASN A 91 3.49 -12.99 -4.66
N SER A 92 4.46 -12.17 -4.25
CA SER A 92 5.90 -12.36 -4.53
C SER A 92 6.30 -12.37 -6.01
N HIS A 93 5.51 -11.76 -6.89
CA HIS A 93 5.85 -11.68 -8.32
C HIS A 93 6.85 -10.55 -8.56
N LYS A 94 8.09 -10.72 -8.13
CA LYS A 94 9.13 -9.68 -8.17
C LYS A 94 9.39 -9.17 -9.58
N GLU A 95 9.57 -10.08 -10.54
CA GLU A 95 9.80 -9.74 -11.96
C GLU A 95 8.62 -8.95 -12.54
N LEU A 96 7.39 -9.28 -12.14
CA LEU A 96 6.21 -8.53 -12.54
C LEU A 96 6.16 -7.15 -11.88
N ALA A 97 6.53 -7.04 -10.61
CA ALA A 97 6.59 -5.77 -9.90
C ALA A 97 7.62 -4.82 -10.54
N GLU A 98 8.81 -5.33 -10.88
CA GLU A 98 9.83 -4.60 -11.62
C GLU A 98 9.29 -4.10 -12.96
N LEU A 99 8.63 -4.97 -13.75
CA LEU A 99 8.03 -4.57 -15.02
C LEU A 99 6.97 -3.48 -14.87
N LEU A 100 6.11 -3.58 -13.85
CA LEU A 100 5.09 -2.56 -13.59
C LEU A 100 5.73 -1.22 -13.22
N ILE A 101 6.80 -1.23 -12.42
CA ILE A 101 7.56 -0.03 -12.05
C ILE A 101 8.22 0.59 -13.29
N ASP A 102 8.83 -0.22 -14.15
CA ASP A 102 9.44 0.23 -15.41
C ASP A 102 8.41 0.86 -16.35
N LYS A 103 7.16 0.38 -16.30
CA LYS A 103 6.02 0.93 -17.04
C LYS A 103 5.36 2.14 -16.35
N GLY A 104 5.89 2.62 -15.22
CA GLY A 104 5.43 3.82 -14.52
C GLY A 104 4.35 3.58 -13.47
N ALA A 105 4.27 2.38 -12.88
CA ALA A 105 3.40 2.12 -11.75
C ALA A 105 3.77 2.96 -10.52
N ASP A 106 2.76 3.51 -9.85
CA ASP A 106 2.93 4.24 -8.60
C ASP A 106 3.15 3.26 -7.43
N VAL A 107 4.40 3.19 -6.98
CA VAL A 107 4.83 2.39 -5.82
C VAL A 107 4.20 2.84 -4.49
N ASN A 108 3.71 4.08 -4.44
CA ASN A 108 3.06 4.67 -3.27
C ASN A 108 1.54 4.70 -3.39
N ALA A 109 0.97 4.09 -4.44
CA ALA A 109 -0.46 4.03 -4.65
C ALA A 109 -1.14 3.50 -3.41
N LYS A 110 -2.16 4.21 -2.93
CA LYS A 110 -2.97 3.80 -1.79
C LYS A 110 -4.29 3.22 -2.27
N ASN A 111 -4.62 2.05 -1.74
CA ASN A 111 -5.97 1.50 -1.84
C ASN A 111 -6.93 2.20 -0.87
N ASP A 112 -8.20 1.79 -0.87
CA ASP A 112 -9.25 2.43 -0.06
C ASP A 112 -9.00 2.29 1.45
N LYS A 113 -8.16 1.33 1.85
CA LYS A 113 -7.71 1.11 3.23
C LYS A 113 -6.42 1.87 3.58
N GLY A 114 -5.95 2.76 2.70
CA GLY A 114 -4.69 3.49 2.85
C GLY A 114 -3.44 2.62 2.76
N ARG A 115 -3.56 1.36 2.32
CA ARG A 115 -2.44 0.43 2.18
C ARG A 115 -1.74 0.65 0.84
N THR A 116 -0.42 0.53 0.87
CA THR A 116 0.44 0.59 -0.32
C THR A 116 0.82 -0.83 -0.77
N PRO A 117 1.38 -1.00 -1.98
CA PRO A 117 1.91 -2.30 -2.40
C PRO A 117 2.88 -2.92 -1.38
N LEU A 118 3.75 -2.09 -0.78
CA LEU A 118 4.67 -2.53 0.26
C LEU A 118 3.96 -3.03 1.53
N HIS A 119 2.89 -2.36 1.97
CA HIS A 119 2.08 -2.86 3.08
C HIS A 119 1.54 -4.26 2.78
N ARG A 120 1.14 -4.52 1.52
CA ARG A 120 0.66 -5.84 1.11
C ARG A 120 1.79 -6.88 1.11
N ALA A 121 2.94 -6.58 0.53
CA ALA A 121 4.11 -7.47 0.57
C ALA A 121 4.49 -7.84 2.01
N ALA A 122 4.51 -6.85 2.92
CA ALA A 122 4.81 -7.06 4.33
C ALA A 122 3.78 -7.95 5.05
N ILE A 123 2.47 -7.81 4.75
CA ILE A 123 1.41 -8.65 5.32
C ILE A 123 1.62 -10.13 4.95
N PHE A 124 2.04 -10.41 3.71
CA PHE A 124 2.27 -11.77 3.24
C PHE A 124 3.70 -12.28 3.52
N GLY A 125 4.53 -11.49 4.20
CA GLY A 125 5.88 -11.89 4.62
C GLY A 125 6.91 -11.90 3.49
N HIS A 126 6.67 -11.13 2.43
CA HIS A 126 7.52 -11.06 1.25
C HIS A 126 8.51 -9.90 1.39
N LYS A 127 9.80 -10.19 1.18
CA LYS A 127 10.91 -9.23 1.29
C LYS A 127 11.48 -8.92 -0.09
#